data_AF-A0A8C7QLN2-F1
#
_entry.id   AF-A0A8C7QLN2-F1
#
_cell.length_a   1.000
_cell.length_b   1.000
_cell.length_c   1.000
_cell.angle_alpha   90.00
_cell.angle_beta   90.00
_cell.angle_gamma   90.00
#
_symmetry.space_group_name_H-M   'P 1'
#
loop_
_entity.id
_entity.type
_entity.pdbx_description
1 polymer ?
#
loop_
_entity_poly.entity_id
_entity_poly.type
_entity_poly.pdbx_seq_one_letter_code
_entity_poly.pdbx_strand_id
1 'polypeptide(L)'
;MAAMVKSEPLESNIYPETEHCHSFSFSCPTHKIPKEEITCTKPGTILRALETNDTFKELNQMDRKTLKGKDIVIKSCKGYIVKHFPCWLIKEDDRLTIEMVTHATDEPAGVTDQETDNYVTFSVETTGGKNSKSKQILGNKQLESYGPLCVYAKQKEEVKKALRNDGRFSNIVFEQRCQLSERSTGSKVSMGQIAKKLNVRNFEICLTKHKEKTAIKMETSDSTIKTKNIVTTQTSLFNPSPDSEGDDTQMSPSTLTTQTSDVGESSSRRKQKRKCIPVPKHGEILTILRNQFEDLVKQMESRREDSQQKTFPEELDLMKQEFGKIRQKFSEVHRVKKLIKLGASVCQVIVEGVQGVLGTGFVLFDNYILTNAHLFGENVRENIQLLVDVSVKFNYENPNGSDVNVFRAKTLLIDFQYGHQGKHHIDYAILELDPQNKKQRQKVPPGLLREYGPVPACGGACLIGHPGGLVKQMEPTSIIGSEIREEAANKYKREKGHAIFTINDALEKEKKRYDEVTQENKDDFVTYNTSFFHGSSGSPVFDDLGRVFGIHTGGFEYEDKRTQSKQSVLEYALPLLPILRNFVIRLEEDNNQADLKRVKEEVQENVFLNEALFTTDGDEPMDMS
;
A
#
# COMPACT_ATOMS: atom_id res chain seq x y z
N MET A 1 -76.97 5.00 -0.68
CA MET A 1 -76.95 4.65 -2.12
C MET A 1 -76.57 5.92 -2.86
N ALA A 2 -75.59 6.03 -3.73
CA ALA A 2 -74.65 5.15 -4.44
C ALA A 2 -73.60 6.12 -5.06
N ALA A 3 -72.38 5.80 -5.48
CA ALA A 3 -71.52 4.64 -5.43
C ALA A 3 -70.08 5.18 -5.66
N MET A 4 -69.10 4.68 -4.91
CA MET A 4 -67.68 4.89 -5.16
C MET A 4 -67.24 3.97 -6.31
N VAL A 5 -66.58 4.54 -7.33
CA VAL A 5 -65.83 3.78 -8.33
C VAL A 5 -64.38 3.72 -7.87
N LYS A 6 -63.91 2.49 -7.62
CA LYS A 6 -62.52 2.16 -7.28
C LYS A 6 -61.62 2.34 -8.50
N SER A 7 -60.47 2.96 -8.31
CA SER A 7 -59.30 2.81 -9.18
C SER A 7 -58.31 1.88 -8.50
N GLU A 8 -57.93 0.81 -9.20
CA GLU A 8 -56.92 -0.16 -8.79
C GLU A 8 -55.51 0.46 -8.99
N PRO A 9 -54.56 0.27 -8.06
CA PRO A 9 -53.16 0.61 -8.30
C PRO A 9 -52.50 -0.48 -9.15
N LEU A 10 -51.78 -0.03 -10.18
CA LEU A 10 -50.84 -0.82 -10.95
C LEU A 10 -49.80 -1.46 -10.02
N GLU A 11 -49.65 -2.77 -10.16
CA GLU A 11 -48.72 -3.63 -9.43
C GLU A 11 -47.29 -3.07 -9.48
N SER A 12 -46.79 -2.64 -8.32
CA SER A 12 -45.37 -2.58 -8.08
C SER A 12 -44.82 -4.01 -8.13
N ASN A 13 -43.78 -4.23 -8.92
CA ASN A 13 -42.94 -5.41 -8.78
C ASN A 13 -42.21 -5.31 -7.43
N ILE A 14 -42.89 -5.79 -6.38
CA ILE A 14 -42.31 -6.05 -5.08
C ILE A 14 -41.39 -7.26 -5.27
N TYR A 15 -40.09 -7.00 -5.47
CA TYR A 15 -39.11 -7.94 -4.94
C TYR A 15 -39.25 -7.87 -3.42
N PRO A 16 -39.50 -8.98 -2.70
CA PRO A 16 -39.51 -8.93 -1.26
C PRO A 16 -38.09 -8.58 -0.81
N GLU A 17 -37.92 -7.40 -0.22
CA GLU A 17 -36.83 -7.16 0.71
C GLU A 17 -36.96 -8.25 1.78
N THR A 18 -36.13 -9.29 1.70
CA THR A 18 -36.02 -10.25 2.79
C THR A 18 -35.40 -9.50 3.95
N GLU A 19 -36.23 -8.97 4.84
CA GLU A 19 -35.80 -8.51 6.15
C GLU A 19 -35.03 -9.67 6.80
N HIS A 20 -33.72 -9.50 6.93
CA HIS A 20 -32.87 -10.47 7.61
C HIS A 20 -33.38 -10.67 9.04
N CYS A 21 -34.04 -11.80 9.28
CA CYS A 21 -34.62 -12.14 10.57
C CYS A 21 -34.44 -13.64 10.82
N HIS A 22 -33.65 -13.99 11.83
CA HIS A 22 -33.52 -15.36 12.30
C HIS A 22 -33.14 -15.38 13.78
N SER A 23 -33.54 -16.43 14.48
CA SER A 23 -33.16 -16.67 15.88
C SER A 23 -32.31 -17.92 16.00
N PHE A 24 -31.30 -17.84 16.87
CA PHE A 24 -30.50 -18.99 17.29
C PHE A 24 -30.22 -18.89 18.78
N SER A 25 -29.64 -19.93 19.36
CA SER A 25 -29.30 -19.93 20.79
C SER A 25 -27.84 -20.24 21.03
N PHE A 26 -27.30 -19.81 22.16
CA PHE A 26 -25.98 -20.22 22.61
C PHE A 26 -26.02 -20.75 24.04
N SER A 27 -24.98 -21.49 24.42
CA SER A 27 -24.75 -21.90 25.81
C SER A 27 -23.25 -21.92 26.09
N CYS A 28 -22.87 -21.67 27.34
CA CYS A 28 -21.47 -21.78 27.77
C CYS A 28 -21.38 -22.69 29.01
N PRO A 29 -21.11 -23.99 28.83
CA PRO A 29 -21.04 -24.95 29.94
C PRO A 29 -19.99 -24.58 30.98
N THR A 30 -18.85 -24.00 30.56
CA THR A 30 -17.74 -23.64 31.46
C THR A 30 -18.11 -22.57 32.48
N HIS A 31 -18.99 -21.64 32.11
CA HIS A 31 -19.46 -20.56 32.97
C HIS A 31 -20.89 -20.80 33.48
N LYS A 32 -21.43 -22.02 33.28
CA LYS A 32 -22.80 -22.40 33.64
C LYS A 32 -23.86 -21.48 33.03
N ILE A 33 -23.57 -20.86 31.89
CA ILE A 33 -24.56 -20.06 31.15
C ILE A 33 -25.53 -21.06 30.50
N PRO A 34 -26.83 -21.00 30.82
CA PRO A 34 -27.84 -21.87 30.24
C PRO A 34 -28.05 -21.55 28.76
N LYS A 35 -29.10 -22.13 28.14
CA LYS A 35 -29.48 -21.78 26.77
C LYS A 35 -30.03 -20.35 26.77
N GLU A 36 -29.31 -19.44 26.13
CA GLU A 36 -29.71 -18.05 25.88
C GLU A 36 -30.06 -17.88 24.39
N GLU A 37 -31.09 -17.08 24.10
CA GLU A 37 -31.59 -16.85 22.74
C GLU A 37 -31.05 -15.53 22.17
N ILE A 38 -30.81 -15.51 20.86
CA ILE A 38 -30.36 -14.36 20.09
C ILE A 38 -31.24 -14.25 18.85
N THR A 39 -31.81 -13.08 18.65
CA THR A 39 -32.53 -12.72 17.43
C THR A 39 -31.71 -11.73 16.62
N CYS A 40 -31.37 -12.09 15.40
CA CYS A 40 -30.68 -11.23 14.46
C CYS A 40 -31.70 -10.49 13.59
N THR A 41 -31.60 -9.16 13.55
CA THR A 41 -32.45 -8.29 12.71
C THR A 41 -31.67 -7.58 11.60
N LYS A 42 -30.34 -7.77 11.55
CA LYS A 42 -29.45 -7.26 10.50
C LYS A 42 -28.37 -8.28 10.17
N PRO A 43 -27.99 -8.42 8.89
CA PRO A 43 -26.90 -9.30 8.50
C PRO A 43 -25.59 -8.82 9.13
N GLY A 44 -24.80 -9.75 9.64
CA GLY A 44 -23.50 -9.46 10.24
C GLY A 44 -22.70 -10.71 10.58
N THR A 45 -21.61 -10.53 11.33
CA THR A 45 -20.82 -11.63 11.86
C THR A 45 -21.50 -12.28 13.06
N ILE A 46 -21.20 -13.55 13.31
CA ILE A 46 -21.73 -14.28 14.46
C ILE A 46 -21.24 -13.68 15.78
N LEU A 47 -20.01 -13.14 15.82
CA LEU A 47 -19.51 -12.42 16.99
C LEU A 47 -20.34 -11.16 17.27
N ARG A 48 -20.65 -10.36 16.25
CA ARG A 48 -21.50 -9.16 16.41
C ARG A 48 -22.91 -9.52 16.86
N ALA A 49 -23.46 -10.63 16.35
CA ALA A 49 -24.75 -11.15 16.80
C ALA A 49 -24.71 -11.62 18.27
N LEU A 50 -23.66 -12.34 18.67
CA LEU A 50 -23.44 -12.74 20.07
C LEU A 50 -23.30 -11.53 20.99
N GLU A 51 -22.59 -10.49 20.54
CA GLU A 51 -22.41 -9.23 21.25
C GLU A 51 -23.69 -8.38 21.38
N THR A 52 -24.86 -8.79 20.87
CA THR A 52 -26.13 -8.11 21.22
C THR A 52 -26.67 -8.59 22.57
N ASN A 53 -26.32 -9.80 23.01
CA ASN A 53 -26.76 -10.38 24.27
C ASN A 53 -25.84 -9.96 25.42
N ASP A 54 -26.41 -9.40 26.49
CA ASP A 54 -25.64 -8.86 27.61
C ASP A 54 -24.85 -9.93 28.38
N THR A 55 -25.38 -11.15 28.52
CA THR A 55 -24.68 -12.26 29.16
C THR A 55 -23.42 -12.66 28.36
N PHE A 56 -23.51 -12.66 27.03
CA PHE A 56 -22.33 -12.87 26.19
C PHE A 56 -21.35 -11.70 26.26
N LYS A 57 -21.83 -10.44 26.24
CA LYS A 57 -20.97 -9.26 26.40
C LYS A 57 -20.17 -9.34 27.69
N GLU A 58 -20.81 -9.67 28.81
CA GLU A 58 -20.15 -9.83 30.10
C GLU A 58 -19.12 -10.97 30.05
N LEU A 59 -19.46 -12.12 29.45
CA LEU A 59 -18.53 -13.23 29.26
C LEU A 59 -17.29 -12.83 28.43
N ASN A 60 -17.50 -12.08 27.35
CA ASN A 60 -16.45 -11.58 26.45
C ASN A 60 -15.63 -10.44 27.09
N GLN A 61 -16.21 -9.70 28.04
CA GLN A 61 -15.60 -8.55 28.73
C GLN A 61 -15.00 -8.89 30.11
N MET A 62 -15.15 -10.11 30.62
CA MET A 62 -14.58 -10.50 31.91
C MET A 62 -13.08 -10.15 31.98
N ASP A 63 -12.69 -9.56 33.12
CA ASP A 63 -11.46 -8.77 33.30
C ASP A 63 -10.18 -9.41 32.70
N ARG A 64 -9.35 -8.60 32.05
CA ARG A 64 -8.04 -8.98 31.45
C ARG A 64 -7.04 -9.57 32.47
N LYS A 65 -7.40 -9.63 33.75
CA LYS A 65 -6.63 -10.28 34.83
C LYS A 65 -6.89 -11.80 34.94
N THR A 66 -8.09 -12.30 34.63
CA THR A 66 -8.44 -13.75 34.69
C THR A 66 -8.29 -14.46 33.34
N LEU A 67 -8.40 -13.71 32.24
CA LEU A 67 -8.34 -14.21 30.85
C LEU A 67 -6.99 -13.96 30.15
N LYS A 68 -5.88 -13.73 30.90
CA LYS A 68 -4.55 -13.63 30.27
C LYS A 68 -4.25 -14.89 29.44
N GLY A 69 -4.33 -14.74 28.12
CA GLY A 69 -4.09 -15.79 27.14
C GLY A 69 -5.33 -16.61 26.74
N LYS A 70 -6.50 -16.42 27.36
CA LYS A 70 -7.70 -17.20 27.00
C LYS A 70 -8.53 -16.52 25.91
N ASP A 71 -8.99 -17.30 24.94
CA ASP A 71 -9.83 -16.88 23.79
C ASP A 71 -11.14 -17.68 23.78
N ILE A 72 -12.10 -17.26 22.94
CA ILE A 72 -13.40 -17.89 22.79
C ILE A 72 -13.47 -18.60 21.45
N VAL A 73 -13.92 -19.86 21.44
CA VAL A 73 -14.25 -20.58 20.21
C VAL A 73 -15.74 -20.92 20.17
N ILE A 74 -16.30 -20.90 18.97
CA ILE A 74 -17.72 -21.08 18.72
C ILE A 74 -17.92 -22.40 17.99
N LYS A 75 -18.72 -23.30 18.57
CA LYS A 75 -19.05 -24.59 18.00
C LYS A 75 -20.49 -24.64 17.52
N SER A 76 -20.68 -24.95 16.25
CA SER A 76 -21.98 -25.21 15.63
C SER A 76 -22.22 -26.73 15.44
N CYS A 77 -23.41 -27.10 14.99
CA CYS A 77 -23.71 -28.49 14.58
C CYS A 77 -22.85 -28.97 13.40
N LYS A 78 -22.30 -28.05 12.60
CA LYS A 78 -21.44 -28.34 11.43
C LYS A 78 -19.94 -28.37 11.77
N GLY A 79 -19.56 -28.05 13.00
CA GLY A 79 -18.18 -27.92 13.44
C GLY A 79 -17.86 -26.55 14.04
N TYR A 80 -16.58 -26.31 14.31
CA TYR A 80 -16.10 -25.04 14.87
C TYR A 80 -16.11 -23.94 13.82
N ILE A 81 -16.74 -22.81 14.10
CA ILE A 81 -16.86 -21.67 13.20
C ILE A 81 -15.97 -20.51 13.67
N VAL A 82 -15.58 -19.66 12.74
CA VAL A 82 -14.85 -18.41 12.98
C VAL A 82 -15.76 -17.32 13.55
N LYS A 83 -15.19 -16.34 14.27
CA LYS A 83 -15.92 -15.18 14.83
C LYS A 83 -16.56 -14.31 13.75
N HIS A 84 -15.95 -14.27 12.57
CA HIS A 84 -16.48 -13.57 11.39
C HIS A 84 -17.45 -14.42 10.55
N PHE A 85 -17.92 -15.57 11.06
CA PHE A 85 -18.86 -16.41 10.33
C PHE A 85 -20.19 -15.66 10.15
N PRO A 86 -20.78 -15.64 8.95
CA PRO A 86 -22.03 -14.90 8.73
C PRO A 86 -23.19 -15.47 9.56
N CYS A 87 -23.92 -14.61 10.29
CA CYS A 87 -25.01 -15.06 11.17
C CYS A 87 -26.13 -15.77 10.37
N TRP A 88 -26.50 -15.28 9.19
CA TRP A 88 -27.53 -15.90 8.32
C TRP A 88 -27.20 -17.33 7.85
N LEU A 89 -25.96 -17.81 8.03
CA LEU A 89 -25.60 -19.20 7.72
C LEU A 89 -25.88 -20.16 8.89
N ILE A 90 -26.28 -19.62 10.05
CA ILE A 90 -26.84 -20.34 11.19
C ILE A 90 -28.33 -20.51 10.95
N LYS A 91 -28.85 -21.73 11.12
CA LYS A 91 -30.28 -21.98 10.88
C LYS A 91 -31.11 -21.49 12.06
N GLU A 92 -32.39 -21.23 11.78
CA GLU A 92 -33.39 -21.01 12.81
C GLU A 92 -33.30 -22.10 13.89
N ASP A 93 -33.33 -21.69 15.15
CA ASP A 93 -33.25 -22.54 16.35
C ASP A 93 -31.93 -23.32 16.53
N ASP A 94 -30.90 -23.10 15.71
CA ASP A 94 -29.60 -23.74 15.91
C ASP A 94 -29.02 -23.37 17.28
N ARG A 95 -28.31 -24.32 17.91
CA ARG A 95 -27.67 -24.11 19.21
C ARG A 95 -26.15 -24.11 19.09
N LEU A 96 -25.55 -22.97 19.36
CA LEU A 96 -24.11 -22.78 19.45
C LEU A 96 -23.59 -23.12 20.84
N THR A 97 -22.38 -23.68 20.92
CA THR A 97 -21.67 -23.91 22.17
C THR A 97 -20.43 -23.04 22.22
N ILE A 98 -20.31 -22.24 23.27
CA ILE A 98 -19.17 -21.35 23.51
C ILE A 98 -18.20 -22.06 24.45
N GLU A 99 -16.97 -22.21 24.00
CA GLU A 99 -15.89 -22.84 24.76
C GLU A 99 -14.75 -21.84 24.96
N MET A 100 -14.18 -21.80 26.17
CA MET A 100 -13.05 -20.93 26.51
C MET A 100 -11.75 -21.71 26.40
N VAL A 101 -10.81 -21.19 25.63
CA VAL A 101 -9.55 -21.86 25.27
C VAL A 101 -8.37 -21.04 25.75
N THR A 102 -7.22 -21.64 26.05
CA THR A 102 -6.05 -20.94 26.65
C THR A 102 -5.12 -20.27 25.64
N HIS A 103 -5.50 -20.20 24.37
CA HIS A 103 -4.68 -19.63 23.30
C HIS A 103 -5.56 -18.94 22.26
N ALA A 104 -5.09 -17.80 21.75
CA ALA A 104 -5.77 -17.08 20.68
C ALA A 104 -5.92 -17.94 19.41
N THR A 105 -7.09 -17.86 18.80
CA THR A 105 -7.34 -18.29 17.44
C THR A 105 -6.86 -17.20 16.49
N ASP A 106 -6.00 -17.56 15.53
CA ASP A 106 -5.51 -16.66 14.49
C ASP A 106 -6.61 -16.44 13.44
N GLU A 107 -7.69 -15.79 13.85
CA GLU A 107 -8.80 -15.43 12.97
C GLU A 107 -8.62 -13.98 12.50
N PRO A 108 -8.69 -13.71 11.18
CA PRO A 108 -8.63 -12.34 10.67
C PRO A 108 -9.88 -11.56 11.10
N ALA A 109 -9.78 -10.24 11.19
CA ALA A 109 -10.95 -9.39 11.31
C ALA A 109 -11.74 -9.44 9.98
N GLY A 110 -12.85 -10.18 9.95
CA GLY A 110 -13.73 -10.28 8.79
C GLY A 110 -14.89 -9.30 8.89
N VAL A 111 -15.20 -8.62 7.78
CA VAL A 111 -16.39 -7.78 7.61
C VAL A 111 -17.38 -8.52 6.69
N THR A 112 -18.65 -8.55 7.07
CA THR A 112 -19.73 -9.17 6.27
C THR A 112 -20.96 -8.30 6.34
N ASP A 113 -21.25 -7.58 5.25
CA ASP A 113 -22.30 -6.55 5.20
C ASP A 113 -23.46 -6.89 4.26
N GLN A 114 -23.42 -8.02 3.55
CA GLN A 114 -24.46 -8.38 2.58
C GLN A 114 -24.86 -9.86 2.65
N GLU A 115 -26.14 -10.10 2.92
CA GLU A 115 -26.80 -11.38 2.75
C GLU A 115 -26.95 -11.67 1.25
N THR A 116 -26.39 -12.79 0.79
CA THR A 116 -26.54 -13.25 -0.59
C THR A 116 -26.71 -14.76 -0.59
N ASP A 117 -27.53 -15.32 -1.49
CA ASP A 117 -27.75 -16.76 -1.65
C ASP A 117 -26.53 -17.54 -2.18
N ASN A 118 -25.39 -16.87 -2.31
CA ASN A 118 -24.22 -17.38 -3.00
C ASN A 118 -23.18 -18.01 -2.07
N TYR A 119 -23.54 -18.51 -0.88
CA TYR A 119 -22.61 -19.15 0.04
C TYR A 119 -22.80 -20.66 0.18
N VAL A 120 -21.71 -21.35 0.49
CA VAL A 120 -21.69 -22.77 0.87
C VAL A 120 -20.91 -22.94 2.17
N THR A 121 -21.26 -23.96 2.94
CA THR A 121 -20.53 -24.35 4.15
C THR A 121 -20.04 -25.78 4.03
N PHE A 122 -18.79 -26.05 4.37
CA PHE A 122 -18.22 -27.40 4.35
C PHE A 122 -17.27 -27.60 5.53
N SER A 123 -17.11 -28.84 5.97
CA SER A 123 -16.30 -29.15 7.15
C SER A 123 -14.95 -29.71 6.75
N VAL A 124 -13.89 -29.25 7.41
CA VAL A 124 -12.52 -29.72 7.21
C VAL A 124 -11.98 -30.25 8.53
N GLU A 125 -11.45 -31.46 8.49
CA GLU A 125 -10.84 -32.10 9.64
C GLU A 125 -9.61 -31.33 10.13
N THR A 126 -9.50 -31.21 11.44
CA THR A 126 -8.36 -30.57 12.11
C THR A 126 -7.10 -31.41 12.04
N THR A 127 -7.23 -32.70 11.71
CA THR A 127 -6.11 -33.63 11.50
C THR A 127 -5.86 -33.87 10.01
N GLY A 128 -4.58 -33.97 9.65
CA GLY A 128 -4.16 -34.23 8.27
C GLY A 128 -4.60 -35.61 7.77
N GLY A 129 -5.04 -35.66 6.52
CA GLY A 129 -5.34 -36.90 5.80
C GLY A 129 -4.09 -37.61 5.27
N LYS A 130 -4.26 -38.40 4.21
CA LYS A 130 -3.16 -39.15 3.57
C LYS A 130 -1.93 -38.26 3.25
N ASN A 131 -0.75 -38.73 3.68
CA ASN A 131 0.55 -38.04 3.57
C ASN A 131 0.67 -36.69 4.30
N SER A 132 -0.38 -36.24 5.01
CA SER A 132 -0.40 -34.97 5.76
C SER A 132 -0.52 -35.15 7.28
N LYS A 133 -0.68 -36.40 7.77
CA LYS A 133 -0.83 -36.71 9.20
C LYS A 133 0.28 -36.18 10.11
N SER A 134 1.51 -36.05 9.59
CA SER A 134 2.67 -35.55 10.35
C SER A 134 2.95 -34.05 10.09
N LYS A 135 2.05 -33.37 9.38
CA LYS A 135 2.20 -31.96 8.99
C LYS A 135 1.24 -31.10 9.79
N GLN A 136 1.72 -29.95 10.24
CA GLN A 136 0.89 -28.94 10.89
C GLN A 136 0.01 -28.24 9.85
N ILE A 137 -1.22 -28.73 9.66
CA ILE A 137 -2.18 -28.17 8.69
C ILE A 137 -2.97 -26.97 9.23
N LEU A 138 -2.94 -26.73 10.54
CA LEU A 138 -3.58 -25.58 11.20
C LEU A 138 -2.53 -24.58 11.68
N GLY A 139 -2.85 -23.28 11.62
CA GLY A 139 -1.96 -22.22 12.11
C GLY A 139 -1.63 -22.42 13.59
N ASN A 140 -2.64 -22.76 14.38
CA ASN A 140 -2.51 -23.13 15.79
C ASN A 140 -2.67 -24.66 15.98
N LYS A 141 -1.58 -25.34 16.37
CA LYS A 141 -1.59 -26.81 16.63
C LYS A 141 -2.61 -27.25 17.68
N GLN A 142 -2.97 -26.39 18.62
CA GLN A 142 -3.93 -26.75 19.67
C GLN A 142 -5.31 -27.05 19.09
N LEU A 143 -5.64 -26.48 17.92
CA LEU A 143 -6.88 -26.77 17.18
C LEU A 143 -6.97 -28.22 16.69
N GLU A 144 -5.87 -28.98 16.66
CA GLU A 144 -5.89 -30.43 16.34
C GLU A 144 -6.65 -31.25 17.39
N SER A 145 -6.75 -30.75 18.64
CA SER A 145 -7.54 -31.38 19.70
C SER A 145 -9.05 -31.14 19.56
N TYR A 146 -9.46 -30.28 18.63
CA TYR A 146 -10.84 -29.90 18.37
C TYR A 146 -11.43 -30.78 17.27
N GLY A 147 -12.75 -30.82 17.21
CA GLY A 147 -13.48 -31.42 16.10
C GLY A 147 -13.30 -30.63 14.78
N PRO A 148 -13.95 -31.06 13.69
CA PRO A 148 -13.79 -30.45 12.38
C PRO A 148 -14.14 -28.94 12.37
N LEU A 149 -13.42 -28.19 11.55
CA LEU A 149 -13.65 -26.77 11.30
C LEU A 149 -14.73 -26.60 10.23
N CYS A 150 -15.74 -25.79 10.50
CA CYS A 150 -16.75 -25.39 9.53
C CYS A 150 -16.27 -24.14 8.80
N VAL A 151 -16.09 -24.25 7.48
CA VAL A 151 -15.61 -23.21 6.57
C VAL A 151 -16.78 -22.73 5.73
N TYR A 152 -16.89 -21.40 5.52
CA TYR A 152 -17.83 -20.82 4.58
C TYR A 152 -17.11 -20.22 3.36
N ALA A 153 -17.76 -20.25 2.20
CA ALA A 153 -17.18 -19.77 0.95
C ALA A 153 -18.24 -19.27 -0.01
N LYS A 154 -17.90 -18.31 -0.89
CA LYS A 154 -18.79 -17.98 -2.01
C LYS A 154 -18.84 -19.17 -2.99
N GLN A 155 -19.99 -19.48 -3.61
CA GLN A 155 -20.19 -20.62 -4.49
C GLN A 155 -19.16 -20.68 -5.64
N LYS A 156 -18.83 -19.51 -6.22
CA LYS A 156 -17.88 -19.38 -7.34
C LYS A 156 -16.42 -19.20 -6.90
N GLU A 157 -16.14 -19.17 -5.60
CA GLU A 157 -14.80 -19.00 -5.06
C GLU A 157 -14.00 -20.30 -5.12
N GLU A 158 -12.69 -20.20 -5.32
CA GLU A 158 -11.79 -21.34 -5.26
C GLU A 158 -11.66 -21.89 -3.84
N VAL A 159 -11.56 -23.21 -3.69
CA VAL A 159 -11.34 -23.88 -2.39
C VAL A 159 -10.12 -23.32 -1.67
N LYS A 160 -9.03 -23.04 -2.40
CA LYS A 160 -7.81 -22.43 -1.85
C LYS A 160 -8.11 -21.08 -1.18
N LYS A 161 -8.92 -20.25 -1.85
CA LYS A 161 -9.26 -18.91 -1.38
C LYS A 161 -10.22 -18.98 -0.18
N ALA A 162 -11.20 -19.88 -0.21
CA ALA A 162 -12.09 -20.15 0.92
C ALA A 162 -11.32 -20.52 2.20
N LEU A 163 -10.38 -21.46 2.11
CA LEU A 163 -9.54 -21.88 3.24
C LEU A 163 -8.59 -20.77 3.73
N ARG A 164 -8.14 -19.88 2.84
CA ARG A 164 -7.34 -18.70 3.22
C ARG A 164 -8.18 -17.68 4.00
N ASN A 165 -9.39 -17.38 3.53
CA ASN A 165 -10.29 -16.43 4.18
C ASN A 165 -10.72 -16.91 5.58
N ASP A 166 -10.75 -18.22 5.82
CA ASP A 166 -11.04 -18.80 7.14
C ASP A 166 -9.94 -18.52 8.18
N GLY A 167 -8.70 -18.27 7.75
CA GLY A 167 -7.59 -17.87 8.62
C GLY A 167 -6.97 -18.95 9.51
N ARG A 168 -7.70 -20.01 9.85
CA ARG A 168 -7.23 -21.05 10.81
C ARG A 168 -6.25 -22.07 10.22
N PHE A 169 -6.08 -22.11 8.90
CA PHE A 169 -5.21 -23.08 8.22
C PHE A 169 -3.77 -22.59 8.09
N SER A 170 -2.81 -23.50 8.31
CA SER A 170 -1.37 -23.22 8.17
C SER A 170 -0.98 -23.04 6.70
N ASN A 171 0.05 -22.22 6.45
CA ASN A 171 0.52 -21.96 5.10
C ASN A 171 0.89 -23.24 4.33
N ILE A 172 1.29 -24.32 5.00
CA ILE A 172 1.61 -25.60 4.35
C ILE A 172 0.45 -26.14 3.48
N VAL A 173 -0.80 -25.82 3.83
CA VAL A 173 -2.00 -26.18 3.07
C VAL A 173 -2.02 -25.49 1.70
N PHE A 174 -1.36 -24.34 1.58
CA PHE A 174 -1.37 -23.47 0.39
C PHE A 174 -0.08 -23.51 -0.44
N GLU A 175 1.01 -23.98 0.15
CA GLU A 175 2.37 -24.00 -0.42
C GLU A 175 2.71 -25.34 -1.10
N GLN A 176 2.02 -26.43 -0.74
CA GLN A 176 2.28 -27.78 -1.23
C GLN A 176 1.15 -28.25 -2.17
N ARG A 177 1.36 -29.37 -2.88
CA ARG A 177 0.31 -30.02 -3.70
C ARG A 177 -0.76 -30.70 -2.82
N CYS A 178 -1.35 -29.92 -1.92
CA CYS A 178 -2.45 -30.27 -1.06
C CYS A 178 -3.74 -30.33 -1.88
N GLN A 179 -4.66 -31.18 -1.44
CA GLN A 179 -5.99 -31.33 -2.00
C GLN A 179 -6.92 -31.76 -0.87
N LEU A 180 -8.21 -31.46 -1.01
CA LEU A 180 -9.22 -32.01 -0.11
C LEU A 180 -9.54 -33.45 -0.55
N SER A 181 -9.68 -34.34 0.42
CA SER A 181 -10.20 -35.68 0.21
C SER A 181 -11.48 -35.82 1.02
N GLU A 182 -12.59 -36.14 0.37
CA GLU A 182 -13.86 -36.33 1.06
C GLU A 182 -13.80 -37.58 1.93
N ARG A 183 -14.25 -37.49 3.18
CA ARG A 183 -14.17 -38.59 4.15
C ARG A 183 -15.11 -39.75 3.78
N SER A 184 -16.29 -39.45 3.24
CA SER A 184 -17.31 -40.46 2.90
C SER A 184 -16.98 -41.26 1.64
N THR A 185 -16.42 -40.62 0.61
CA THR A 185 -16.20 -41.24 -0.70
C THR A 185 -14.73 -41.42 -1.08
N GLY A 186 -13.80 -40.74 -0.40
CA GLY A 186 -12.40 -40.64 -0.81
C GLY A 186 -12.18 -39.78 -2.06
N SER A 187 -13.22 -39.09 -2.56
CA SER A 187 -13.13 -38.23 -3.73
C SER A 187 -12.19 -37.06 -3.49
N LYS A 188 -11.34 -36.78 -4.48
CA LYS A 188 -10.31 -35.76 -4.39
C LYS A 188 -10.77 -34.47 -5.05
N VAL A 189 -10.65 -33.37 -4.33
CA VAL A 189 -10.98 -32.01 -4.78
C VAL A 189 -9.70 -31.20 -4.80
N SER A 190 -9.33 -30.69 -5.98
CA SER A 190 -8.18 -29.81 -6.13
C SER A 190 -8.44 -28.46 -5.49
N MET A 191 -7.41 -27.84 -4.93
CA MET A 191 -7.51 -26.52 -4.28
C MET A 191 -7.98 -25.42 -5.24
N GLY A 192 -7.78 -25.56 -6.55
CA GLY A 192 -8.27 -24.61 -7.57
C GLY A 192 -9.70 -24.87 -8.07
N GLN A 193 -10.43 -25.85 -7.52
CA GLN A 193 -11.84 -26.05 -7.89
C GLN A 193 -12.73 -25.04 -7.18
N ILE A 194 -13.90 -24.76 -7.76
CA ILE A 194 -14.92 -23.90 -7.15
C ILE A 194 -15.61 -24.59 -5.96
N ALA A 195 -15.90 -23.82 -4.90
CA ALA A 195 -16.43 -24.30 -3.64
C ALA A 195 -17.88 -24.82 -3.74
N LYS A 196 -18.66 -24.44 -4.77
CA LYS A 196 -20.08 -24.81 -4.94
C LYS A 196 -20.37 -26.29 -4.67
N LYS A 197 -19.49 -27.20 -5.10
CA LYS A 197 -19.70 -28.65 -4.98
C LYS A 197 -19.35 -29.22 -3.60
N LEU A 198 -18.84 -28.41 -2.67
CA LEU A 198 -18.39 -28.86 -1.35
C LEU A 198 -19.48 -28.74 -0.28
N ASN A 199 -20.62 -28.10 -0.58
CA ASN A 199 -21.64 -27.77 0.40
C ASN A 199 -22.09 -29.00 1.22
N VAL A 200 -22.07 -28.88 2.54
CA VAL A 200 -22.49 -29.89 3.54
C VAL A 200 -21.65 -31.18 3.49
N ARG A 201 -20.44 -31.13 2.93
CA ARG A 201 -19.52 -32.28 2.84
C ARG A 201 -18.33 -32.11 3.79
N ASN A 202 -17.72 -33.25 4.14
CA ASN A 202 -16.63 -33.34 5.12
C ASN A 202 -15.34 -33.80 4.45
N PHE A 203 -14.26 -33.07 4.68
CA PHE A 203 -12.98 -33.26 3.98
C PHE A 203 -11.79 -33.34 4.93
N GLU A 204 -10.77 -34.09 4.53
CA GLU A 204 -9.43 -34.04 5.13
C GLU A 204 -8.41 -33.46 4.15
N ILE A 205 -7.40 -32.75 4.65
CA ILE A 205 -6.33 -32.20 3.82
C ILE A 205 -5.29 -33.28 3.55
N CYS A 206 -5.08 -33.62 2.28
CA CYS A 206 -4.13 -34.65 1.82
C CYS A 206 -3.02 -34.09 0.94
N LEU A 207 -1.83 -34.69 1.00
CA LEU A 207 -0.69 -34.36 0.15
C LEU A 207 -0.55 -35.34 -1.02
N THR A 208 -0.39 -34.82 -2.24
CA THR A 208 -0.12 -35.64 -3.42
C THR A 208 1.36 -36.05 -3.50
N LYS A 209 1.64 -37.31 -3.90
CA LYS A 209 3.02 -37.79 -4.09
C LYS A 209 3.64 -37.24 -5.38
N HIS A 210 4.96 -37.03 -5.40
CA HIS A 210 5.72 -36.81 -6.63
C HIS A 210 5.48 -37.99 -7.59
N LYS A 211 4.98 -37.72 -8.79
CA LYS A 211 5.30 -38.54 -9.96
C LYS A 211 6.50 -37.87 -10.61
N GLU A 212 7.68 -38.49 -10.51
CA GLU A 212 8.79 -38.17 -11.38
C GLU A 212 8.32 -38.37 -12.83
N LYS A 213 8.36 -37.30 -13.63
CA LYS A 213 8.13 -37.42 -15.07
C LYS A 213 9.43 -37.95 -15.67
N THR A 214 9.41 -39.21 -16.09
CA THR A 214 10.42 -39.80 -16.97
C THR A 214 10.58 -38.91 -18.20
N ALA A 215 11.81 -38.46 -18.45
CA ALA A 215 12.17 -37.66 -19.62
C ALA A 215 11.88 -38.45 -20.91
N ILE A 216 11.00 -37.92 -21.76
CA ILE A 216 10.92 -38.31 -23.16
C ILE A 216 11.92 -37.42 -23.89
N LYS A 217 13.02 -38.03 -24.36
CA LYS A 217 13.95 -37.43 -25.33
C LYS A 217 13.16 -37.04 -26.58
N MET A 218 13.27 -35.79 -26.98
CA MET A 218 13.07 -35.41 -28.37
C MET A 218 14.32 -34.64 -28.80
N GLU A 219 14.99 -35.23 -29.78
CA GLU A 219 16.22 -34.78 -30.40
C GLU A 219 15.96 -33.49 -31.18
N THR A 220 16.84 -32.50 -31.04
CA THR A 220 17.13 -31.56 -32.12
C THR A 220 18.61 -31.20 -32.12
N SER A 221 19.24 -31.68 -33.19
CA SER A 221 20.47 -31.27 -33.87
C SER A 221 21.22 -30.03 -33.36
N ASP A 222 22.49 -30.32 -33.08
CA ASP A 222 23.64 -29.47 -32.80
C ASP A 222 23.94 -28.46 -33.93
N SER A 223 24.19 -27.20 -33.55
CA SER A 223 25.05 -26.29 -34.34
C SER A 223 25.86 -25.44 -33.38
N THR A 224 27.10 -25.87 -33.19
CA THR A 224 28.12 -25.33 -32.30
C THR A 224 28.69 -24.02 -32.85
N ILE A 225 28.61 -22.92 -32.12
CA ILE A 225 29.58 -21.80 -32.24
C ILE A 225 30.19 -21.55 -30.86
N LYS A 226 31.52 -21.64 -30.85
CA LYS A 226 32.42 -21.71 -29.71
C LYS A 226 32.43 -20.41 -28.89
N THR A 227 32.09 -20.49 -27.62
CA THR A 227 32.36 -19.46 -26.62
C THR A 227 33.84 -19.54 -26.22
N LYS A 228 34.62 -18.48 -26.50
CA LYS A 228 35.91 -18.24 -25.84
C LYS A 228 35.65 -17.52 -24.53
N ASN A 229 36.20 -18.07 -23.45
CA ASN A 229 36.28 -17.45 -22.13
C ASN A 229 36.99 -16.10 -22.22
N ILE A 230 36.33 -15.03 -21.76
CA ILE A 230 36.99 -13.86 -21.21
C ILE A 230 36.33 -13.57 -19.86
N VAL A 231 37.12 -13.81 -18.81
CA VAL A 231 36.92 -13.24 -17.48
C VAL A 231 37.07 -11.73 -17.62
N THR A 232 36.07 -10.95 -17.21
CA THR A 232 36.31 -9.55 -16.87
C THR A 232 35.51 -9.17 -15.63
N THR A 233 36.30 -8.86 -14.63
CA THR A 233 36.07 -8.20 -13.36
C THR A 233 35.09 -7.04 -13.41
N GLN A 234 34.34 -6.92 -12.32
CA GLN A 234 33.58 -5.75 -11.90
C GLN A 234 34.49 -4.50 -11.92
N THR A 235 34.02 -3.41 -12.52
CA THR A 235 34.56 -2.07 -12.25
C THR A 235 33.45 -1.04 -12.33
N SER A 236 33.22 -0.40 -11.19
CA SER A 236 32.51 0.87 -11.01
C SER A 236 33.29 2.00 -11.68
N LEU A 237 32.62 2.79 -12.53
CA LEU A 237 33.09 4.07 -13.07
C LEU A 237 31.91 5.04 -12.82
N PHE A 238 32.04 6.23 -12.24
CA PHE A 238 33.06 7.26 -12.38
C PHE A 238 33.10 8.16 -11.13
N ASN A 239 34.29 8.68 -10.81
CA ASN A 239 34.45 10.04 -10.29
C ASN A 239 35.50 10.74 -11.19
N PRO A 240 35.36 12.05 -11.49
CA PRO A 240 36.27 12.76 -12.38
C PRO A 240 37.49 13.34 -11.64
N SER A 241 38.63 13.32 -12.32
CA SER A 241 39.86 14.03 -11.94
C SER A 241 39.71 15.55 -11.99
N PRO A 242 40.68 16.28 -11.42
CA PRO A 242 41.57 17.02 -12.31
C PRO A 242 43.06 16.90 -11.93
N ASP A 243 43.90 16.96 -12.96
CA ASP A 243 45.36 17.08 -12.88
C ASP A 243 45.78 18.48 -12.41
N SER A 244 46.86 18.58 -11.61
CA SER A 244 48.08 19.34 -11.96
C SER A 244 49.12 19.33 -10.83
N GLU A 245 50.31 18.89 -11.23
CA GLU A 245 51.70 19.04 -10.75
C GLU A 245 52.00 19.89 -9.50
N GLY A 246 52.68 19.32 -8.49
CA GLY A 246 54.11 19.50 -8.19
C GLY A 246 54.22 20.22 -6.82
N ASP A 247 55.16 20.06 -5.91
CA ASP A 247 56.46 19.39 -5.81
C ASP A 247 56.81 19.28 -4.31
N ASP A 248 57.69 18.32 -4.00
CA ASP A 248 58.49 18.00 -2.80
C ASP A 248 58.33 18.75 -1.45
N THR A 249 58.28 17.96 -0.35
CA THR A 249 59.33 17.83 0.70
C THR A 249 58.76 17.50 2.09
N GLN A 250 58.94 16.24 2.49
CA GLN A 250 59.51 15.73 3.75
C GLN A 250 59.36 16.46 5.12
N MET A 251 59.07 15.61 6.12
CA MET A 251 59.43 15.64 7.56
C MET A 251 58.47 16.27 8.59
N SER A 252 57.96 15.41 9.49
CA SER A 252 57.63 15.73 10.90
C SER A 252 58.92 15.74 11.75
N PRO A 253 58.94 16.02 13.09
CA PRO A 253 57.85 16.31 14.04
C PRO A 253 58.18 17.42 15.08
N SER A 254 57.39 17.49 16.18
CA SER A 254 57.76 17.98 17.52
C SER A 254 57.64 19.49 17.82
N THR A 255 57.45 20.00 19.05
CA THR A 255 56.62 19.71 20.25
C THR A 255 56.66 21.02 21.08
N LEU A 256 55.67 21.21 21.98
CA LEU A 256 55.77 21.93 23.28
C LEU A 256 55.92 23.48 23.29
N THR A 257 54.86 24.21 23.71
CA THR A 257 54.73 24.96 25.01
C THR A 257 55.36 26.37 24.99
N THR A 258 54.85 27.45 25.60
CA THR A 258 53.87 27.71 26.67
C THR A 258 53.56 29.21 26.72
N GLN A 259 52.54 29.59 27.52
CA GLN A 259 52.41 30.83 28.34
C GLN A 259 51.78 32.06 27.65
N THR A 260 50.47 32.32 27.88
CA THR A 260 49.82 33.10 29.00
C THR A 260 50.00 34.62 28.82
N SER A 261 49.01 35.50 28.97
CA SER A 261 47.89 35.55 29.94
C SER A 261 46.81 36.58 29.55
N ASP A 262 45.55 36.25 29.88
CA ASP A 262 44.47 37.06 30.52
C ASP A 262 44.01 38.41 29.91
N VAL A 263 42.73 38.84 29.92
CA VAL A 263 41.55 38.62 30.79
C VAL A 263 40.25 38.88 29.97
N GLY A 264 39.12 38.22 30.27
CA GLY A 264 37.79 38.84 30.04
C GLY A 264 36.55 37.99 29.70
N GLU A 265 36.19 37.01 30.56
CA GLU A 265 34.81 36.67 31.00
C GLU A 265 33.68 36.35 29.96
N SER A 266 33.40 35.10 29.59
CA SER A 266 32.50 34.07 30.20
C SER A 266 31.02 34.48 30.42
N SER A 267 30.03 33.79 29.83
CA SER A 267 29.51 32.54 30.41
C SER A 267 28.94 31.54 29.40
N SER A 268 29.37 30.30 29.56
CA SER A 268 29.09 29.12 28.76
C SER A 268 28.18 28.13 29.49
N ARG A 269 27.07 27.70 28.86
CA ARG A 269 26.35 26.48 29.27
C ARG A 269 27.16 25.25 28.83
N ARG A 270 27.53 24.45 29.83
CA ARG A 270 28.38 23.25 29.77
C ARG A 270 27.87 22.21 28.76
N LYS A 271 28.65 21.95 27.71
CA LYS A 271 28.67 20.65 27.01
C LYS A 271 29.39 19.65 27.91
N GLN A 272 28.66 18.79 28.61
CA GLN A 272 29.26 17.55 29.14
C GLN A 272 29.58 16.62 27.97
N LYS A 273 30.82 16.68 27.47
CA LYS A 273 31.41 15.58 26.71
C LYS A 273 31.51 14.38 27.67
N ARG A 274 30.60 13.41 27.54
CA ARG A 274 30.85 12.07 28.05
C ARG A 274 32.09 11.53 27.31
N LYS A 275 33.24 11.50 27.98
CA LYS A 275 34.37 10.66 27.56
C LYS A 275 33.85 9.22 27.58
N CYS A 276 33.60 8.64 26.40
CA CYS A 276 33.59 7.19 26.29
C CYS A 276 35.02 6.74 26.59
N ILE A 277 35.20 6.11 27.75
CA ILE A 277 36.38 5.30 28.01
C ILE A 277 36.33 4.20 26.94
N PRO A 278 37.32 4.07 26.04
CA PRO A 278 37.38 2.93 25.13
C PRO A 278 37.50 1.71 26.03
N VAL A 279 36.49 0.84 26.05
CA VAL A 279 36.55 -0.41 26.81
C VAL A 279 37.66 -1.23 26.17
N PRO A 280 38.81 -1.45 26.86
CA PRO A 280 39.81 -2.36 26.34
C PRO A 280 39.14 -3.71 26.20
N LYS A 281 39.36 -4.40 25.07
CA LYS A 281 38.78 -5.74 24.79
C LYS A 281 37.31 -5.75 24.33
N HIS A 282 36.77 -4.69 23.75
CA HIS A 282 35.42 -4.67 23.14
C HIS A 282 35.15 -5.84 22.17
N GLY A 283 36.14 -6.23 21.36
CA GLY A 283 36.02 -7.41 20.48
C GLY A 283 35.93 -8.74 21.23
N GLU A 284 36.69 -8.88 22.32
CA GLU A 284 36.66 -10.05 23.21
C GLU A 284 35.32 -10.13 23.95
N ILE A 285 34.79 -9.00 24.45
CA ILE A 285 33.51 -8.95 25.16
C ILE A 285 32.33 -9.28 24.23
N LEU A 286 32.33 -8.76 23.00
CA LEU A 286 31.31 -9.13 22.00
C LEU A 286 31.38 -10.61 21.62
N THR A 287 32.59 -11.18 21.57
CA THR A 287 32.79 -12.60 21.29
C THR A 287 32.30 -13.45 22.45
N ILE A 288 32.62 -13.06 23.69
CA ILE A 288 32.12 -13.72 24.92
C ILE A 288 30.60 -13.66 24.98
N LEU A 289 29.97 -12.50 24.71
CA LEU A 289 28.51 -12.36 24.72
C LEU A 289 27.82 -13.17 23.63
N ARG A 290 28.39 -13.24 22.41
CA ARG A 290 27.86 -14.09 21.34
C ARG A 290 27.99 -15.58 21.67
N ASN A 291 29.09 -15.98 22.32
CA ASN A 291 29.30 -17.36 22.76
C ASN A 291 28.43 -17.72 23.97
N GLN A 292 28.13 -16.78 24.86
CA GLN A 292 27.23 -16.99 26.01
C GLN A 292 25.77 -17.24 25.60
N PHE A 293 25.37 -16.75 24.44
CA PHE A 293 24.03 -16.92 23.89
C PHE A 293 24.07 -17.56 22.50
N GLU A 294 24.97 -18.52 22.30
CA GLU A 294 25.18 -19.17 21.00
C GLU A 294 23.89 -19.82 20.46
N ASP A 295 23.06 -20.39 21.34
CA ASP A 295 21.76 -20.96 21.00
C ASP A 295 20.73 -19.90 20.61
N LEU A 296 20.79 -18.70 21.20
CA LEU A 296 19.91 -17.59 20.82
C LEU A 296 20.35 -17.01 19.47
N VAL A 297 21.66 -16.90 19.22
CA VAL A 297 22.20 -16.48 17.93
C VAL A 297 21.82 -17.50 16.85
N LYS A 298 22.00 -18.80 17.10
CA LYS A 298 21.53 -19.88 16.21
C LYS A 298 20.01 -19.88 16.03
N GLN A 299 19.23 -19.57 17.07
CA GLN A 299 17.78 -19.37 16.93
C GLN A 299 17.43 -18.14 16.11
N MET A 300 18.18 -17.04 16.23
CA MET A 300 17.95 -15.82 15.46
C MET A 300 18.36 -15.99 13.99
N GLU A 301 19.45 -16.71 13.73
CA GLU A 301 19.94 -17.04 12.39
C GLU A 301 19.04 -18.09 11.71
N SER A 302 18.64 -19.16 12.39
CA SER A 302 17.66 -20.13 11.86
C SER A 302 16.29 -19.51 11.62
N ARG A 303 15.82 -18.57 12.46
CA ARG A 303 14.61 -17.77 12.18
C ARG A 303 14.79 -16.86 10.98
N ARG A 304 16.02 -16.39 10.70
CA ARG A 304 16.34 -15.56 9.52
C ARG A 304 16.33 -16.38 8.24
N GLU A 305 16.82 -17.61 8.29
CA GLU A 305 16.78 -18.57 7.17
C GLU A 305 15.36 -19.08 6.91
N ASP A 306 14.61 -19.42 7.96
CA ASP A 306 13.20 -19.86 7.87
C ASP A 306 12.24 -18.76 7.41
N SER A 307 12.55 -17.48 7.67
CA SER A 307 11.74 -16.33 7.23
C SER A 307 12.07 -15.87 5.81
N GLN A 308 13.26 -16.17 5.30
CA GLN A 308 13.61 -15.97 3.90
C GLN A 308 13.09 -17.09 2.99
N GLN A 309 12.77 -18.27 3.55
CA GLN A 309 12.31 -19.46 2.80
C GLN A 309 10.77 -19.65 2.75
N LYS A 310 9.98 -18.81 3.44
CA LYS A 310 8.50 -18.88 3.43
C LYS A 310 7.87 -18.03 2.32
N THR A 311 7.68 -18.65 1.15
CA THR A 311 6.55 -18.57 0.18
C THR A 311 5.84 -17.25 -0.20
N PHE A 312 6.38 -16.10 0.15
CA PHE A 312 6.13 -14.80 -0.50
C PHE A 312 7.39 -14.10 -1.09
N PRO A 313 8.62 -14.67 -1.04
CA PRO A 313 9.69 -14.21 -1.92
C PRO A 313 9.26 -14.24 -3.39
N GLU A 314 8.40 -15.18 -3.82
CA GLU A 314 8.00 -15.30 -5.22
C GLU A 314 7.20 -14.10 -5.74
N GLU A 315 6.15 -13.61 -5.07
CA GLU A 315 5.40 -12.41 -5.54
C GLU A 315 6.27 -11.15 -5.55
N LEU A 316 7.16 -11.03 -4.56
CA LEU A 316 8.00 -9.86 -4.38
C LEU A 316 9.31 -9.94 -5.20
N ASP A 317 9.73 -11.14 -5.60
CA ASP A 317 10.75 -11.41 -6.63
C ASP A 317 10.14 -11.35 -8.04
N LEU A 318 8.87 -11.71 -8.21
CA LEU A 318 8.08 -11.43 -9.40
C LEU A 318 7.96 -9.92 -9.58
N MET A 319 7.74 -9.13 -8.52
CA MET A 319 7.82 -7.67 -8.58
C MET A 319 9.21 -7.17 -8.95
N LYS A 320 10.29 -7.77 -8.43
CA LYS A 320 11.66 -7.43 -8.87
C LYS A 320 11.89 -7.78 -10.34
N GLN A 321 11.36 -8.91 -10.80
CA GLN A 321 11.44 -9.35 -12.20
C GLN A 321 10.59 -8.45 -13.11
N GLU A 322 9.39 -8.05 -12.66
CA GLU A 322 8.53 -7.08 -13.31
C GLU A 322 9.18 -5.71 -13.34
N PHE A 323 9.82 -5.27 -12.26
CA PHE A 323 10.60 -4.04 -12.23
C PHE A 323 11.75 -4.08 -13.25
N GLY A 324 12.43 -5.23 -13.40
CA GLY A 324 13.40 -5.44 -14.47
C GLY A 324 12.79 -5.25 -15.86
N LYS A 325 11.62 -5.85 -16.11
CA LYS A 325 10.86 -5.68 -17.36
C LYS A 325 10.36 -4.24 -17.55
N ILE A 326 10.00 -3.54 -16.48
CA ILE A 326 9.54 -2.14 -16.47
C ILE A 326 10.71 -1.23 -16.83
N ARG A 327 11.89 -1.41 -16.21
CA ARG A 327 13.11 -0.68 -16.59
C ARG A 327 13.46 -0.91 -18.05
N GLN A 328 13.29 -2.14 -18.55
CA GLN A 328 13.47 -2.44 -19.97
C GLN A 328 12.45 -1.69 -20.84
N LYS A 329 11.17 -1.73 -20.48
CA LYS A 329 10.09 -0.97 -21.14
C LYS A 329 10.40 0.54 -21.21
N PHE A 330 10.84 1.15 -20.10
CA PHE A 330 11.23 2.56 -20.05
C PHE A 330 12.65 2.83 -20.60
N SER A 331 13.34 1.82 -21.14
CA SER A 331 14.57 1.98 -21.93
C SER A 331 14.32 1.95 -23.44
N GLU A 332 13.08 1.67 -23.88
CA GLU A 332 12.69 1.73 -25.28
C GLU A 332 12.83 3.16 -25.82
N VAL A 333 13.64 3.34 -26.87
CA VAL A 333 14.00 4.67 -27.38
C VAL A 333 12.77 5.50 -27.77
N HIS A 334 11.74 4.90 -28.39
CA HIS A 334 10.53 5.64 -28.75
C HIS A 334 9.77 6.14 -27.52
N ARG A 335 9.77 5.35 -26.44
CA ARG A 335 9.12 5.68 -25.17
C ARG A 335 9.86 6.80 -24.46
N VAL A 336 11.18 6.67 -24.34
CA VAL A 336 12.04 7.70 -23.76
C VAL A 336 11.88 9.01 -24.53
N LYS A 337 11.87 8.97 -25.87
CA LYS A 337 11.61 10.17 -26.69
C LYS A 337 10.23 10.78 -26.42
N LYS A 338 9.18 9.97 -26.24
CA LYS A 338 7.85 10.46 -25.87
C LYS A 338 7.87 11.14 -24.50
N LEU A 339 8.44 10.49 -23.49
CA LEU A 339 8.55 11.03 -22.13
C LEU A 339 9.40 12.29 -22.05
N ILE A 340 10.48 12.40 -22.82
CA ILE A 340 11.27 13.64 -22.93
C ILE A 340 10.41 14.78 -23.46
N LYS A 341 9.61 14.53 -24.51
CA LYS A 341 8.70 15.55 -25.07
C LYS A 341 7.64 15.99 -24.06
N LEU A 342 7.03 15.04 -23.36
CA LEU A 342 6.03 15.33 -22.31
C LEU A 342 6.67 16.02 -21.10
N GLY A 343 7.88 15.61 -20.74
CA GLY A 343 8.69 16.19 -19.67
C GLY A 343 9.11 17.64 -19.92
N ALA A 344 8.88 18.20 -21.11
CA ALA A 344 8.99 19.64 -21.33
C ALA A 344 7.96 20.44 -20.51
N SER A 345 6.80 19.85 -20.21
CA SER A 345 5.75 20.42 -19.36
C SER A 345 6.14 20.51 -17.88
N VAL A 346 7.12 19.72 -17.45
CA VAL A 346 7.52 19.64 -16.04
C VAL A 346 8.43 20.80 -15.68
N CYS A 347 8.07 21.50 -14.61
CA CYS A 347 8.81 22.63 -14.07
C CYS A 347 9.17 22.41 -12.59
N GLN A 348 10.24 23.08 -12.17
CA GLN A 348 10.53 23.28 -10.76
C GLN A 348 9.69 24.46 -10.25
N VAL A 349 9.01 24.27 -9.12
CA VAL A 349 8.25 25.30 -8.41
C VAL A 349 9.14 25.87 -7.31
N ILE A 350 9.26 27.20 -7.27
CA ILE A 350 10.10 27.95 -6.33
C ILE A 350 9.20 28.91 -5.57
N VAL A 351 9.13 28.74 -4.25
CA VAL A 351 8.38 29.63 -3.35
C VAL A 351 9.38 30.61 -2.74
N GLU A 352 9.34 31.87 -3.20
CA GLU A 352 10.28 32.90 -2.77
C GLU A 352 10.03 33.32 -1.32
N GLY A 353 11.10 33.66 -0.59
CA GLY A 353 11.00 34.08 0.82
C GLY A 353 10.90 32.94 1.84
N VAL A 354 10.67 31.69 1.41
CA VAL A 354 10.74 30.51 2.27
C VAL A 354 11.99 29.69 1.92
N GLN A 355 13.03 29.81 2.73
CA GLN A 355 14.33 29.18 2.43
C GLN A 355 14.21 27.66 2.37
N GLY A 356 14.32 27.10 1.16
CA GLY A 356 14.37 25.65 0.92
C GLY A 356 13.07 25.00 0.43
N VAL A 357 11.99 25.75 0.20
CA VAL A 357 10.78 25.18 -0.41
C VAL A 357 10.94 25.14 -1.93
N LEU A 358 11.26 23.95 -2.40
CA LEU A 358 11.31 23.60 -3.81
C LEU A 358 10.35 22.45 -4.02
N GLY A 359 9.60 22.51 -5.11
CA GLY A 359 8.71 21.46 -5.53
C GLY A 359 8.79 21.22 -7.03
N THR A 360 7.93 20.35 -7.50
CA THR A 360 7.71 20.09 -8.92
C THR A 360 6.29 20.50 -9.28
N GLY A 361 6.06 20.89 -10.52
CA GLY A 361 4.74 21.05 -11.09
C GLY A 361 4.78 20.73 -12.57
N PHE A 362 3.62 20.75 -13.20
CA PHE A 362 3.54 20.61 -14.65
C PHE A 362 2.43 21.45 -15.24
N VAL A 363 2.60 21.84 -16.50
CA VAL A 363 1.53 22.53 -17.24
C VAL A 363 0.35 21.60 -17.39
N LEU A 364 -0.78 21.98 -16.80
CA LEU A 364 -2.04 21.29 -16.95
C LEU A 364 -2.59 21.54 -18.36
N PHE A 365 -2.86 22.81 -18.68
CA PHE A 365 -3.16 23.34 -20.01
C PHE A 365 -2.81 24.83 -20.07
N ASP A 366 -2.67 25.39 -21.26
CA ASP A 366 -2.35 26.79 -21.52
C ASP A 366 -1.20 27.33 -20.65
N ASN A 367 -1.52 28.18 -19.66
CA ASN A 367 -0.59 28.76 -18.69
C ASN A 367 -0.87 28.29 -17.24
N TYR A 368 -1.67 27.24 -17.06
CA TYR A 368 -2.04 26.72 -15.74
C TYR A 368 -1.08 25.61 -15.30
N ILE A 369 -0.53 25.72 -14.10
CA ILE A 369 0.37 24.74 -13.49
C ILE A 369 -0.36 23.99 -12.40
N LEU A 370 -0.35 22.66 -12.47
CA LEU A 370 -0.78 21.80 -11.39
C LEU A 370 0.43 21.39 -10.53
N THR A 371 0.29 21.52 -9.21
CA THR A 371 1.27 21.10 -8.20
C THR A 371 0.56 20.71 -6.90
N ASN A 372 1.28 20.32 -5.85
CA ASN A 372 0.69 20.06 -4.53
C ASN A 372 0.47 21.35 -3.74
N ALA A 373 -0.61 21.40 -2.97
CA ALA A 373 -0.98 22.54 -2.14
C ALA A 373 -0.06 22.70 -0.91
N HIS A 374 0.42 21.60 -0.34
CA HIS A 374 1.30 21.64 0.84
C HIS A 374 2.58 22.43 0.63
N LEU A 375 3.02 22.63 -0.63
CA LEU A 375 4.17 23.46 -0.97
C LEU A 375 3.99 24.91 -0.50
N PHE A 376 2.75 25.39 -0.41
CA PHE A 376 2.47 26.77 -0.02
C PHE A 376 2.19 26.91 1.47
N GLY A 377 1.78 25.84 2.17
CA GLY A 377 1.55 25.84 3.62
C GLY A 377 0.67 27.00 4.07
N GLU A 378 1.11 27.76 5.08
CA GLU A 378 0.41 28.94 5.60
C GLU A 378 0.57 30.19 4.72
N ASN A 379 1.26 30.10 3.57
CA ASN A 379 1.49 31.23 2.66
C ASN A 379 0.31 31.48 1.70
N VAL A 380 -0.89 30.95 2.00
CA VAL A 380 -2.11 31.16 1.22
C VAL A 380 -3.19 31.69 2.16
N ARG A 381 -3.84 32.79 1.77
CA ARG A 381 -4.98 33.37 2.49
C ARG A 381 -6.26 32.57 2.24
N GLU A 382 -7.29 32.82 3.06
CA GLU A 382 -8.62 32.23 2.86
C GLU A 382 -9.22 32.48 1.46
N ASN A 383 -8.89 33.62 0.85
CA ASN A 383 -9.29 33.96 -0.52
C ASN A 383 -8.34 33.40 -1.59
N ILE A 384 -7.63 32.31 -1.29
CA ILE A 384 -6.67 31.60 -2.16
C ILE A 384 -5.58 32.51 -2.76
N GLN A 385 -5.25 33.60 -2.09
CA GLN A 385 -4.20 34.54 -2.49
C GLN A 385 -2.86 34.16 -1.84
N LEU A 386 -1.82 34.02 -2.66
CA LEU A 386 -0.44 33.81 -2.23
C LEU A 386 0.09 35.04 -1.47
N LEU A 387 0.68 34.79 -0.31
CA LEU A 387 1.39 35.77 0.52
C LEU A 387 2.84 36.01 0.08
N VAL A 388 3.34 35.13 -0.78
CA VAL A 388 4.73 35.08 -1.24
C VAL A 388 4.76 34.97 -2.76
N ASP A 389 5.88 35.38 -3.34
CA ASP A 389 6.08 35.26 -4.77
C ASP A 389 6.41 33.81 -5.14
N VAL A 390 5.78 33.32 -6.20
CA VAL A 390 6.02 31.98 -6.71
C VAL A 390 6.53 32.10 -8.14
N SER A 391 7.65 31.45 -8.43
CA SER A 391 8.20 31.32 -9.77
C SER A 391 8.29 29.85 -10.17
N VAL A 392 8.13 29.58 -11.46
CA VAL A 392 8.33 28.25 -12.03
C VAL A 392 9.45 28.29 -13.06
N LYS A 393 10.27 27.24 -13.03
CA LYS A 393 11.49 27.12 -13.82
C LYS A 393 11.39 25.89 -14.72
N PHE A 394 11.30 26.13 -16.03
CA PHE A 394 11.33 25.07 -17.05
C PHE A 394 12.74 24.81 -17.55
N ASN A 395 12.94 23.63 -18.15
CA ASN A 395 14.20 23.21 -18.78
C ASN A 395 15.43 23.24 -17.85
N TYR A 396 15.22 23.12 -16.54
CA TYR A 396 16.31 22.99 -15.59
C TYR A 396 16.85 21.55 -15.58
N GLU A 397 17.59 21.20 -16.63
CA GLU A 397 18.16 19.86 -16.86
C GLU A 397 19.68 19.83 -16.63
N ASN A 398 20.33 20.98 -16.71
CA ASN A 398 21.77 21.16 -16.49
C ASN A 398 22.00 22.28 -15.47
N PRO A 399 22.76 22.05 -14.37
CA PRO A 399 23.04 23.10 -13.38
C PRO A 399 23.74 24.32 -13.97
N ASN A 400 24.53 24.09 -15.03
CA ASN A 400 25.33 25.10 -15.72
C ASN A 400 24.69 25.57 -17.04
N GLY A 401 23.48 25.11 -17.35
CA GLY A 401 22.78 25.45 -18.59
C GLY A 401 22.15 26.84 -18.53
N SER A 402 22.21 27.57 -19.64
CA SER A 402 21.58 28.90 -19.79
C SER A 402 20.13 28.86 -20.27
N ASP A 403 19.65 27.72 -20.77
CA ASP A 403 18.39 27.61 -21.51
C ASP A 403 17.16 27.39 -20.61
N VAL A 404 17.17 28.06 -19.47
CA VAL A 404 16.11 28.01 -18.48
C VAL A 404 15.07 29.10 -18.77
N ASN A 405 13.80 28.70 -18.80
CA ASN A 405 12.69 29.65 -18.87
C ASN A 405 12.07 29.81 -17.48
N VAL A 406 11.95 31.05 -17.01
CA VAL A 406 11.39 31.36 -15.69
C VAL A 406 10.15 32.19 -15.86
N PHE A 407 9.04 31.75 -15.27
CA PHE A 407 7.77 32.46 -15.25
C PHE A 407 7.36 32.73 -13.82
N ARG A 408 6.76 33.90 -13.58
CA ARG A 408 6.14 34.22 -12.30
C ARG A 408 4.69 33.74 -12.31
N ALA A 409 4.22 33.15 -11.23
CA ALA A 409 2.80 32.87 -11.04
C ALA A 409 2.05 34.14 -10.62
N LYS A 410 0.80 34.27 -11.04
CA LYS A 410 -0.12 35.26 -10.46
C LYS A 410 -0.32 34.96 -8.98
N THR A 411 -0.61 36.00 -8.20
CA THR A 411 -0.80 35.87 -6.76
C THR A 411 -2.13 35.24 -6.39
N LEU A 412 -3.17 35.38 -7.21
CA LEU A 412 -4.44 34.67 -7.02
C LEU A 412 -4.34 33.30 -7.68
N LEU A 413 -4.55 32.25 -6.88
CA LEU A 413 -4.62 30.88 -7.39
C LEU A 413 -5.92 30.66 -8.16
N ILE A 414 -5.88 29.77 -9.15
CA ILE A 414 -7.08 29.34 -9.88
C ILE A 414 -7.89 28.35 -9.03
N ASP A 415 -7.18 27.44 -8.35
CA ASP A 415 -7.77 26.49 -7.42
C ASP A 415 -6.73 26.11 -6.36
N PHE A 416 -7.18 25.82 -5.15
CA PHE A 416 -6.36 25.37 -4.03
C PHE A 416 -7.17 24.49 -3.10
N GLN A 417 -6.71 23.26 -2.87
CA GLN A 417 -7.26 22.36 -1.85
C GLN A 417 -6.16 21.66 -1.08
N TYR A 418 -6.32 21.69 0.25
CA TYR A 418 -5.42 21.02 1.15
C TYR A 418 -6.19 20.46 2.34
N GLY A 419 -5.95 19.19 2.66
CA GLY A 419 -6.50 18.52 3.83
C GLY A 419 -7.36 17.32 3.46
N HIS A 420 -8.57 17.27 4.04
CA HIS A 420 -9.50 16.16 3.86
C HIS A 420 -10.88 16.67 3.47
N GLN A 421 -11.50 15.99 2.50
CA GLN A 421 -12.92 16.12 2.19
C GLN A 421 -13.59 14.78 2.49
N GLY A 422 -14.31 14.72 3.62
CA GLY A 422 -14.76 13.45 4.18
C GLY A 422 -13.58 12.54 4.51
N LYS A 423 -13.52 11.36 3.89
CA LYS A 423 -12.41 10.40 4.05
C LYS A 423 -11.25 10.65 3.09
N HIS A 424 -11.49 11.37 1.99
CA HIS A 424 -10.53 11.53 0.91
C HIS A 424 -9.48 12.60 1.25
N HIS A 425 -8.23 12.31 0.97
CA HIS A 425 -7.15 13.29 1.08
C HIS A 425 -7.02 14.10 -0.20
N ILE A 426 -6.92 15.42 -0.04
CA ILE A 426 -6.77 16.34 -1.15
C ILE A 426 -5.54 17.22 -0.89
N ASP A 427 -4.70 17.36 -1.91
CA ASP A 427 -3.48 18.14 -1.84
C ASP A 427 -3.06 18.60 -3.23
N TYR A 428 -3.71 19.64 -3.74
CA TYR A 428 -3.40 20.22 -5.04
C TYR A 428 -3.64 21.73 -5.11
N ALA A 429 -2.84 22.40 -5.94
CA ALA A 429 -2.99 23.80 -6.27
C ALA A 429 -2.84 24.00 -7.78
N ILE A 430 -3.66 24.88 -8.33
CA ILE A 430 -3.61 25.31 -9.72
C ILE A 430 -3.19 26.77 -9.75
N LEU A 431 -1.97 27.01 -10.24
CA LEU A 431 -1.39 28.32 -10.43
C LEU A 431 -1.67 28.79 -11.86
N GLU A 432 -1.91 30.07 -12.04
CA GLU A 432 -1.84 30.69 -13.37
C GLU A 432 -0.51 31.42 -13.53
N LEU A 433 0.24 31.13 -14.60
CA LEU A 433 1.45 31.89 -14.92
C LEU A 433 1.06 33.26 -15.45
N ASP A 434 1.70 34.29 -14.90
CA ASP A 434 1.63 35.62 -15.44
C ASP A 434 2.36 35.63 -16.80
N PRO A 435 1.67 35.99 -17.90
CA PRO A 435 2.31 36.19 -19.19
C PRO A 435 3.24 37.43 -19.14
N GLN A 436 4.37 37.35 -18.45
CA GLN A 436 5.24 38.51 -18.24
C GLN A 436 6.09 38.84 -19.48
N ASN A 437 5.93 40.11 -19.91
CA ASN A 437 6.69 40.90 -20.88
C ASN A 437 6.87 40.35 -22.30
N LYS A 438 6.21 41.03 -23.25
CA LYS A 438 6.42 40.99 -24.73
C LYS A 438 7.89 41.09 -25.20
N LYS A 439 8.85 41.32 -24.29
CA LYS A 439 10.29 41.36 -24.52
C LYS A 439 10.96 39.98 -24.51
N GLN A 440 10.41 38.97 -23.82
CA GLN A 440 10.94 37.60 -23.84
C GLN A 440 9.95 36.70 -24.60
N ARG A 441 10.36 36.19 -25.77
CA ARG A 441 9.55 35.32 -26.64
C ARG A 441 9.43 33.88 -26.09
N GLN A 442 9.52 33.68 -24.78
CA GLN A 442 9.49 32.35 -24.16
C GLN A 442 8.03 31.87 -24.10
N LYS A 443 7.76 30.73 -24.73
CA LYS A 443 6.42 30.11 -24.72
C LYS A 443 6.34 29.10 -23.58
N VAL A 444 5.19 29.08 -22.90
CA VAL A 444 4.86 28.01 -21.95
C VAL A 444 4.83 26.67 -22.72
N PRO A 445 5.44 25.60 -22.21
CA PRO A 445 5.40 24.30 -22.86
C PRO A 445 3.97 23.73 -22.94
N PRO A 446 3.72 22.76 -23.84
CA PRO A 446 2.39 22.16 -23.97
C PRO A 446 1.95 21.44 -22.69
N GLY A 447 0.68 21.62 -22.30
CA GLY A 447 0.09 20.94 -21.15
C GLY A 447 -0.11 19.43 -21.31
N LEU A 448 -0.27 18.75 -20.17
CA LEU A 448 -0.44 17.30 -20.07
C LEU A 448 -1.89 16.83 -19.99
N LEU A 449 -2.87 17.74 -19.85
CA LEU A 449 -4.28 17.36 -19.65
C LEU A 449 -4.82 16.44 -20.77
N ARG A 450 -4.51 16.74 -22.03
CA ARG A 450 -4.88 15.89 -23.18
C ARG A 450 -4.26 14.49 -23.16
N GLU A 451 -3.11 14.34 -22.49
CA GLU A 451 -2.35 13.09 -22.37
C GLU A 451 -2.77 12.28 -21.14
N TYR A 452 -3.92 12.58 -20.54
CA TYR A 452 -4.44 11.85 -19.40
C TYR A 452 -4.71 10.37 -19.73
N GLY A 453 -4.50 9.50 -18.74
CA GLY A 453 -4.91 8.10 -18.77
C GLY A 453 -5.44 7.61 -17.41
N PRO A 454 -6.26 6.55 -17.39
CA PRO A 454 -6.73 5.95 -16.14
C PRO A 454 -5.56 5.34 -15.36
N VAL A 455 -5.73 5.27 -14.03
CA VAL A 455 -4.76 4.63 -13.14
C VAL A 455 -4.59 3.15 -13.54
N PRO A 456 -3.37 2.68 -13.83
CA PRO A 456 -3.13 1.27 -14.11
C PRO A 456 -3.35 0.42 -12.86
N ALA A 457 -4.07 -0.71 -12.99
CA ALA A 457 -4.29 -1.64 -11.87
C ALA A 457 -2.99 -2.28 -11.35
N CYS A 458 -2.02 -2.48 -12.24
CA CYS A 458 -0.67 -2.91 -11.93
C CYS A 458 0.27 -2.48 -13.07
N GLY A 459 1.58 -2.54 -12.83
CA GLY A 459 2.59 -2.32 -13.87
C GLY A 459 3.55 -1.17 -13.60
N GLY A 460 4.17 -0.68 -14.67
CA GLY A 460 5.22 0.33 -14.61
C GLY A 460 4.68 1.75 -14.62
N ALA A 461 5.25 2.58 -13.78
CA ALA A 461 5.07 4.02 -13.77
C ALA A 461 6.42 4.72 -14.03
N CYS A 462 6.37 5.98 -14.41
CA CYS A 462 7.56 6.81 -14.52
C CYS A 462 7.28 8.20 -13.98
N LEU A 463 8.10 8.64 -13.01
CA LEU A 463 8.05 9.98 -12.47
C LEU A 463 9.01 10.88 -13.25
N ILE A 464 8.59 12.11 -13.53
CA ILE A 464 9.47 13.16 -14.05
C ILE A 464 9.34 14.37 -13.14
N GLY A 465 10.45 14.86 -12.59
CA GLY A 465 10.41 15.94 -11.62
C GLY A 465 11.76 16.42 -11.15
N HIS A 466 11.77 17.22 -10.09
CA HIS A 466 12.95 17.88 -9.54
C HIS A 466 13.26 17.40 -8.11
N PRO A 467 13.67 16.12 -7.93
CA PRO A 467 14.04 15.60 -6.62
C PRO A 467 15.19 16.41 -6.02
N GLY A 468 15.08 16.72 -4.73
CA GLY A 468 15.94 17.63 -3.97
C GLY A 468 15.90 19.09 -4.43
N GLY A 469 14.98 19.46 -5.32
CA GLY A 469 15.03 20.74 -6.03
C GLY A 469 16.23 20.83 -6.99
N LEU A 470 16.77 19.70 -7.42
CA LEU A 470 17.90 19.62 -8.33
C LEU A 470 17.42 19.60 -9.79
N VAL A 471 18.33 19.25 -10.69
CA VAL A 471 18.03 19.08 -12.12
C VAL A 471 16.87 18.11 -12.32
N LYS A 472 16.12 18.31 -13.40
CA LYS A 472 15.01 17.44 -13.78
C LYS A 472 15.52 16.02 -13.98
N GLN A 473 14.85 15.06 -13.34
CA GLN A 473 15.15 13.64 -13.44
C GLN A 473 13.91 12.88 -13.93
N MET A 474 14.17 11.69 -14.48
CA MET A 474 13.15 10.74 -14.89
C MET A 474 13.46 9.40 -14.22
N GLU A 475 12.53 8.85 -13.44
CA GLU A 475 12.70 7.56 -12.77
C GLU A 475 11.56 6.60 -13.10
N PRO A 476 11.86 5.45 -13.74
CA PRO A 476 10.95 4.33 -13.85
C PRO A 476 10.74 3.63 -12.50
N THR A 477 9.49 3.40 -12.12
CA THR A 477 9.08 2.67 -10.91
C THR A 477 8.00 1.61 -11.19
N SER A 478 7.76 0.72 -10.24
CA SER A 478 6.65 -0.23 -10.28
C SER A 478 5.57 0.20 -9.31
N ILE A 479 4.32 0.22 -9.78
CA ILE A 479 3.16 0.41 -8.93
C ILE A 479 3.07 -0.77 -7.96
N ILE A 480 2.87 -0.46 -6.68
CA ILE A 480 2.60 -1.41 -5.62
C ILE A 480 1.08 -1.40 -5.41
N GLY A 481 0.44 -2.53 -5.72
CA GLY A 481 -1.01 -2.71 -5.57
C GLY A 481 -1.45 -2.62 -4.11
N SER A 482 -2.68 -2.19 -3.87
CA SER A 482 -3.20 -1.91 -2.53
C SER A 482 -3.31 -3.15 -1.63
N GLU A 483 -3.34 -4.33 -2.24
CA GLU A 483 -3.33 -5.64 -1.61
C GLU A 483 -1.97 -6.04 -1.01
N ILE A 484 -0.85 -5.49 -1.51
CA ILE A 484 0.52 -5.85 -1.10
C ILE A 484 1.29 -4.71 -0.44
N ARG A 485 0.71 -3.52 -0.24
CA ARG A 485 1.41 -2.35 0.35
C ARG A 485 2.03 -2.65 1.71
N GLU A 486 1.26 -3.27 2.60
CA GLU A 486 1.74 -3.59 3.95
C GLU A 486 2.89 -4.61 3.91
N GLU A 487 2.78 -5.61 3.02
CA GLU A 487 3.85 -6.58 2.84
C GLU A 487 5.12 -5.95 2.26
N ALA A 488 4.97 -5.07 1.26
CA ALA A 488 6.09 -4.33 0.67
C ALA A 488 6.82 -3.50 1.73
N ALA A 489 6.07 -2.76 2.57
CA ALA A 489 6.63 -2.00 3.69
C ALA A 489 7.30 -2.91 4.72
N ASN A 490 6.70 -4.05 5.07
CA ASN A 490 7.27 -5.02 6.00
C ASN A 490 8.53 -5.70 5.45
N LYS A 491 8.60 -6.01 4.16
CA LYS A 491 9.84 -6.47 3.51
C LYS A 491 10.92 -5.40 3.60
N TYR A 492 10.58 -4.16 3.28
CA TYR A 492 11.51 -3.04 3.36
C TYR A 492 12.11 -2.90 4.77
N LYS A 493 11.27 -3.00 5.83
CA LYS A 493 11.72 -3.04 7.23
C LYS A 493 12.70 -4.18 7.52
N ARG A 494 12.42 -5.39 7.01
CA ARG A 494 13.31 -6.56 7.18
C ARG A 494 14.66 -6.36 6.49
N GLU A 495 14.64 -5.87 5.25
CA GLU A 495 15.86 -5.58 4.46
C GLU A 495 16.69 -4.44 5.06
N LYS A 496 16.03 -3.46 5.68
CA LYS A 496 16.64 -2.31 6.37
C LYS A 496 16.61 -2.46 7.90
N GLY A 497 16.78 -3.69 8.41
CA GLY A 497 16.68 -3.98 9.84
C GLY A 497 17.59 -3.15 10.75
N HIS A 498 18.71 -2.62 10.25
CA HIS A 498 19.58 -1.70 10.99
C HIS A 498 18.96 -0.32 11.26
N ALA A 499 17.93 0.06 10.50
CA ALA A 499 17.20 1.32 10.63
C ALA A 499 15.76 1.14 11.17
N ILE A 500 15.42 -0.05 11.67
CA ILE A 500 14.04 -0.41 12.06
C ILE A 500 13.42 0.56 13.06
N PHE A 501 14.20 1.07 14.01
CA PHE A 501 13.72 2.04 14.99
C PHE A 501 13.38 3.38 14.34
N THR A 502 14.23 3.91 13.46
CA THR A 502 13.95 5.18 12.76
C THR A 502 12.79 5.04 11.78
N ILE A 503 12.64 3.87 11.15
CA ILE A 503 11.50 3.56 10.30
C ILE A 503 10.21 3.56 11.14
N ASN A 504 10.18 2.82 12.26
CA ASN A 504 8.99 2.75 13.09
C ASN A 504 8.63 4.12 13.69
N ASP A 505 9.62 4.91 14.10
CA ASP A 505 9.40 6.29 14.59
C ASP A 505 8.77 7.18 13.50
N ALA A 506 9.23 7.07 12.25
CA ALA A 506 8.67 7.82 11.13
C ALA A 506 7.22 7.41 10.83
N LEU A 507 6.97 6.10 10.76
CA LEU A 507 5.63 5.57 10.51
C LEU A 507 4.65 5.90 11.63
N GLU A 508 5.09 5.91 12.89
CA GLU A 508 4.21 6.28 14.02
C GLU A 508 3.86 7.78 13.99
N LYS A 509 4.80 8.65 13.58
CA LYS A 509 4.52 10.09 13.41
C LYS A 509 3.46 10.37 12.35
N GLU A 510 3.45 9.60 11.28
CA GLU A 510 2.51 9.73 10.17
C GLU A 510 1.46 8.61 10.14
N LYS A 511 1.19 7.99 11.28
CA LYS A 511 0.38 6.76 11.39
C LYS A 511 -0.96 6.87 10.67
N LYS A 512 -1.68 7.98 10.87
CA LYS A 512 -2.97 8.23 10.21
C LYS A 512 -2.82 8.17 8.67
N ARG A 513 -1.86 8.90 8.12
CA ARG A 513 -1.57 8.91 6.67
C ARG A 513 -1.13 7.53 6.19
N TYR A 514 -0.32 6.84 6.97
CA TYR A 514 0.14 5.48 6.66
C TYR A 514 -1.01 4.49 6.61
N ASP A 515 -1.92 4.52 7.58
CA ASP A 515 -3.11 3.66 7.62
C ASP A 515 -4.08 4.01 6.48
N GLU A 516 -4.28 5.29 6.15
CA GLU A 516 -5.06 5.72 4.97
C GLU A 516 -4.48 5.16 3.67
N VAL A 517 -3.16 5.28 3.47
CA VAL A 517 -2.46 4.82 2.26
C VAL A 517 -2.40 3.29 2.19
N THR A 518 -2.29 2.58 3.30
CA THR A 518 -2.04 1.12 3.30
C THR A 518 -3.27 0.27 3.59
N GLN A 519 -4.30 0.81 4.25
CA GLN A 519 -5.44 0.06 4.80
C GLN A 519 -6.80 0.69 4.49
N GLU A 520 -7.05 1.94 4.89
CA GLU A 520 -8.40 2.50 4.98
C GLU A 520 -8.93 3.07 3.65
N ASN A 521 -8.12 3.80 2.91
CA ASN A 521 -8.51 4.51 1.68
C ASN A 521 -7.67 4.05 0.49
N LYS A 522 -7.55 2.73 0.34
CA LYS A 522 -6.63 2.07 -0.59
C LYS A 522 -6.70 2.58 -2.03
N ASP A 523 -7.89 2.93 -2.50
CA ASP A 523 -8.12 3.33 -3.89
C ASP A 523 -7.87 4.83 -4.15
N ASP A 524 -7.68 5.63 -3.09
CA ASP A 524 -7.37 7.07 -3.19
C ASP A 524 -5.89 7.35 -3.48
N PHE A 525 -5.04 6.33 -3.41
CA PHE A 525 -3.59 6.48 -3.54
C PHE A 525 -3.03 5.50 -4.56
N VAL A 526 -2.01 5.95 -5.30
CA VAL A 526 -1.13 5.07 -6.06
C VAL A 526 0.21 5.02 -5.35
N THR A 527 0.69 3.82 -5.03
CA THR A 527 1.93 3.67 -4.25
C THR A 527 3.03 3.01 -5.06
N TYR A 528 4.28 3.31 -4.72
CA TYR A 528 5.45 2.74 -5.38
C TYR A 528 6.69 2.94 -4.51
N ASN A 529 7.82 2.39 -4.96
CA ASN A 529 9.13 2.65 -4.36
C ASN A 529 9.93 3.54 -5.32
N THR A 530 10.32 4.73 -4.87
CA THR A 530 11.03 5.72 -5.69
C THR A 530 12.12 6.39 -4.85
N SER A 531 13.15 6.92 -5.53
CA SER A 531 14.13 7.81 -4.91
C SER A 531 13.74 9.29 -4.96
N PHE A 532 12.56 9.58 -5.52
CA PHE A 532 11.98 10.92 -5.58
C PHE A 532 11.41 11.30 -4.21
N PHE A 533 12.27 11.82 -3.34
CA PHE A 533 11.92 12.32 -2.01
C PHE A 533 11.59 13.82 -2.08
N HIS A 534 11.93 14.60 -1.04
CA HIS A 534 11.87 16.07 -0.99
C HIS A 534 12.10 16.75 -2.35
N GLY A 535 11.30 17.75 -2.72
CA GLY A 535 11.40 18.45 -4.01
C GLY A 535 10.61 17.80 -5.15
N SER A 536 10.23 16.53 -4.99
CA SER A 536 9.47 15.80 -6.01
C SER A 536 7.97 16.01 -5.92
N SER A 537 7.45 16.54 -4.80
CA SER A 537 6.03 16.87 -4.64
C SER A 537 5.54 17.68 -5.83
N GLY A 538 4.51 17.19 -6.50
CA GLY A 538 3.89 17.77 -7.68
C GLY A 538 4.41 17.20 -9.00
N SER A 539 5.28 16.19 -8.96
CA SER A 539 5.74 15.49 -10.16
C SER A 539 4.60 14.72 -10.82
N PRO A 540 4.39 14.83 -12.14
CA PRO A 540 3.47 13.97 -12.84
C PRO A 540 3.98 12.52 -12.86
N VAL A 541 3.04 11.58 -12.74
CA VAL A 541 3.28 10.15 -12.85
C VAL A 541 2.70 9.63 -14.16
N PHE A 542 3.55 9.05 -15.00
CA PHE A 542 3.20 8.52 -16.31
C PHE A 542 3.09 7.00 -16.32
N ASP A 543 2.14 6.46 -17.07
CA ASP A 543 2.05 5.02 -17.32
C ASP A 543 3.03 4.57 -18.43
N ASP A 544 2.98 3.28 -18.76
CA ASP A 544 3.84 2.69 -19.79
C ASP A 544 3.49 3.11 -21.22
N LEU A 545 2.37 3.81 -21.44
CA LEU A 545 1.99 4.45 -22.70
C LEU A 545 2.37 5.94 -22.74
N GLY A 546 2.94 6.47 -21.66
CA GLY A 546 3.27 7.88 -21.51
C GLY A 546 2.04 8.75 -21.31
N ARG A 547 0.98 8.23 -20.69
CA ARG A 547 -0.18 9.00 -20.25
C ARG A 547 -0.03 9.41 -18.79
N VAL A 548 -0.39 10.64 -18.45
CA VAL A 548 -0.35 11.10 -17.05
C VAL A 548 -1.59 10.61 -16.30
N PHE A 549 -1.42 9.99 -15.13
CA PHE A 549 -2.54 9.45 -14.36
C PHE A 549 -2.57 9.90 -12.89
N GLY A 550 -1.50 10.54 -12.41
CA GLY A 550 -1.41 10.97 -11.02
C GLY A 550 -0.34 12.03 -10.79
N ILE A 551 -0.35 12.57 -9.58
CA ILE A 551 0.61 13.56 -9.08
C ILE A 551 1.30 12.98 -7.84
N HIS A 552 2.63 12.89 -7.86
CA HIS A 552 3.41 12.45 -6.71
C HIS A 552 3.26 13.46 -5.57
N THR A 553 2.89 12.98 -4.39
CA THR A 553 2.46 13.85 -3.27
C THR A 553 3.35 13.71 -2.05
N GLY A 554 3.80 12.50 -1.72
CA GLY A 554 4.71 12.30 -0.59
C GLY A 554 4.95 10.84 -0.26
N GLY A 555 5.57 10.61 0.89
CA GLY A 555 5.88 9.27 1.36
C GLY A 555 6.45 9.25 2.77
N PHE A 556 6.74 8.04 3.22
CA PHE A 556 7.08 7.77 4.62
C PHE A 556 8.59 7.79 4.82
N GLU A 557 9.13 8.99 4.85
CA GLU A 557 10.56 9.24 4.94
C GLU A 557 11.17 8.93 6.31
N TYR A 558 12.38 8.40 6.32
CA TYR A 558 13.18 8.21 7.51
C TYR A 558 14.67 8.46 7.21
N GLU A 559 15.42 8.85 8.26
CA GLU A 559 16.87 8.98 8.17
C GLU A 559 17.55 7.68 8.58
N ASP A 560 18.34 7.11 7.68
CA ASP A 560 19.19 5.97 8.01
C ASP A 560 20.41 6.49 8.80
N LYS A 561 20.38 6.32 10.13
CA LYS A 561 21.44 6.79 11.04
C LYS A 561 22.82 6.22 10.71
N ARG A 562 22.90 5.10 9.99
CA ARG A 562 24.18 4.47 9.62
C ARG A 562 24.79 5.13 8.39
N THR A 563 24.00 5.40 7.37
CA THR A 563 24.45 6.00 6.11
C THR A 563 24.27 7.51 6.06
N GLN A 564 23.56 8.09 7.04
CA GLN A 564 23.13 9.49 7.07
C GLN A 564 22.34 9.89 5.81
N SER A 565 21.68 8.92 5.18
CA SER A 565 20.88 9.13 3.97
C SER A 565 19.40 9.16 4.31
N LYS A 566 18.67 10.11 3.74
CA LYS A 566 17.21 10.05 3.69
C LYS A 566 16.77 8.92 2.77
N GLN A 567 15.76 8.19 3.21
CA GLN A 567 15.14 7.07 2.50
C GLN A 567 13.65 7.11 2.79
N SER A 568 12.86 6.31 2.08
CA SER A 568 11.44 6.17 2.34
C SER A 568 11.01 4.71 2.33
N VAL A 569 10.03 4.39 3.15
CA VAL A 569 9.47 3.03 3.21
C VAL A 569 8.54 2.78 2.03
N LEU A 570 7.74 3.78 1.69
CA LEU A 570 6.71 3.73 0.66
C LEU A 570 6.37 5.16 0.26
N GLU A 571 6.21 5.37 -1.04
CA GLU A 571 5.89 6.67 -1.64
C GLU A 571 4.53 6.57 -2.32
N TYR A 572 3.81 7.69 -2.42
CA TYR A 572 2.47 7.74 -2.97
C TYR A 572 2.20 8.97 -3.85
N ALA A 573 1.26 8.78 -4.78
CA ALA A 573 0.67 9.79 -5.61
C ALA A 573 -0.85 9.82 -5.42
N LEU A 574 -1.45 11.00 -5.60
CA LEU A 574 -2.88 11.14 -5.76
C LEU A 574 -3.28 10.89 -7.23
N PRO A 575 -4.31 10.09 -7.50
CA PRO A 575 -4.91 9.98 -8.84
C PRO A 575 -5.33 11.34 -9.37
N LEU A 576 -5.10 11.57 -10.67
CA LEU A 576 -5.38 12.87 -11.28
C LEU A 576 -6.87 13.09 -11.53
N LEU A 577 -7.67 12.05 -11.74
CA LEU A 577 -9.10 12.19 -12.07
C LEU A 577 -9.94 12.84 -10.96
N PRO A 578 -9.84 12.43 -9.67
CA PRO A 578 -10.55 13.12 -8.59
C PRO A 578 -10.18 14.61 -8.48
N ILE A 579 -8.91 14.95 -8.71
CA ILE A 579 -8.43 16.34 -8.74
C ILE A 579 -9.10 17.11 -9.89
N LEU A 580 -9.13 16.54 -11.09
CA LEU A 580 -9.75 17.17 -12.26
C LEU A 580 -11.26 17.33 -12.11
N ARG A 581 -11.96 16.35 -11.52
CA ARG A 581 -13.39 16.44 -11.21
C ARG A 581 -13.67 17.56 -10.24
N ASN A 582 -12.94 17.62 -9.13
CA ASN A 582 -13.08 18.69 -8.15
C ASN A 582 -12.79 20.06 -8.76
N PHE A 583 -11.79 20.16 -9.64
CA PHE A 583 -11.50 21.40 -10.35
C PHE A 583 -12.66 21.83 -11.26
N VAL A 584 -13.23 20.91 -12.06
CA VAL A 584 -14.39 21.20 -12.91
C VAL A 584 -15.60 21.64 -12.09
N ILE A 585 -15.91 20.93 -11.00
CA ILE A 585 -17.02 21.28 -10.09
C ILE A 585 -16.85 22.71 -9.58
N ARG A 586 -15.64 23.10 -9.15
CA ARG A 586 -15.41 24.47 -8.68
C ARG A 586 -15.51 25.52 -9.76
N LEU A 587 -15.03 25.24 -10.97
CA LEU A 587 -15.23 26.15 -12.09
C LEU A 587 -16.73 26.38 -12.37
N GLU A 588 -17.57 25.36 -12.17
CA GLU A 588 -19.03 25.48 -12.29
C GLU A 588 -19.63 26.28 -11.12
N GLU A 589 -19.24 26.00 -9.88
CA GLU A 589 -19.68 26.71 -8.67
C GLU A 589 -19.30 28.21 -8.70
N ASP A 590 -18.10 28.52 -9.17
CA ASP A 590 -17.60 29.90 -9.33
C ASP A 590 -18.13 30.58 -10.60
N ASN A 591 -18.91 29.87 -11.41
CA ASN A 591 -19.43 30.32 -12.71
C ASN A 591 -18.32 30.81 -13.66
N ASN A 592 -17.14 30.18 -13.61
CA ASN A 592 -16.00 30.47 -14.48
C ASN A 592 -16.15 29.77 -15.85
N GLN A 593 -17.07 30.30 -16.66
CA GLN A 593 -17.40 29.73 -17.97
C GLN A 593 -16.23 29.75 -18.97
N ALA A 594 -15.28 30.69 -18.80
CA ALA A 594 -14.13 30.80 -19.69
C ALA A 594 -13.20 29.60 -19.54
N ASP A 595 -12.81 29.28 -18.31
CA ASP A 595 -11.92 28.15 -18.02
C ASP A 595 -12.64 26.82 -18.22
N LEU A 596 -13.93 26.72 -17.86
CA LEU A 596 -14.72 25.52 -18.10
C LEU A 596 -14.79 25.17 -19.59
N LYS A 597 -15.01 26.17 -20.45
CA LYS A 597 -14.97 26.00 -21.90
C LYS A 597 -13.59 25.54 -22.36
N ARG A 598 -12.52 26.12 -21.81
CA ARG A 598 -11.16 25.79 -22.20
C ARG A 598 -10.78 24.35 -21.80
N VAL A 599 -11.19 23.89 -20.62
CA VAL A 599 -11.03 22.49 -20.19
C VAL A 599 -11.75 21.56 -21.17
N LYS A 600 -13.00 21.87 -21.55
CA LYS A 600 -13.77 21.07 -22.54
C LYS A 600 -13.05 20.96 -23.88
N GLU A 601 -12.46 22.05 -24.37
CA GLU A 601 -11.68 22.06 -25.60
C GLU A 601 -10.40 21.21 -25.49
N GLU A 602 -9.67 21.30 -24.37
CA GLU A 602 -8.43 20.53 -24.16
C GLU A 602 -8.65 19.02 -24.01
N VAL A 603 -9.77 18.61 -23.41
CA VAL A 603 -10.08 17.18 -23.25
C VAL A 603 -10.88 16.61 -24.42
N GLN A 604 -11.25 17.42 -25.42
CA GLN A 604 -12.14 17.00 -26.51
C GLN A 604 -11.63 15.75 -27.25
N GLU A 605 -10.32 15.66 -27.48
CA GLU A 605 -9.67 14.53 -28.17
C GLU A 605 -9.45 13.33 -27.24
N ASN A 606 -9.49 13.52 -25.91
CA ASN A 606 -9.39 12.47 -24.93
C ASN A 606 -10.79 12.03 -24.49
N VAL A 607 -11.43 11.19 -25.31
CA VAL A 607 -12.81 10.72 -25.13
C VAL A 607 -13.07 10.21 -23.71
N PHE A 608 -12.14 9.41 -23.17
CA PHE A 608 -12.26 8.86 -21.82
C PHE A 608 -12.31 9.96 -20.75
N LEU A 609 -11.39 10.92 -20.79
CA LEU A 609 -11.38 12.01 -19.81
C LEU A 609 -12.59 12.94 -19.99
N ASN A 610 -12.98 13.21 -21.23
CA ASN A 610 -14.15 14.03 -21.53
C ASN A 610 -15.42 13.41 -20.95
N GLU A 611 -15.64 12.12 -21.19
CA GLU A 611 -16.76 11.37 -20.61
C GLU A 611 -16.70 11.40 -19.07
N ALA A 612 -15.54 11.13 -18.49
CA ALA A 612 -15.36 11.06 -17.04
C ALA A 612 -15.53 12.40 -16.30
N LEU A 613 -15.39 13.54 -16.99
CA LEU A 613 -15.55 14.88 -16.44
C LEU A 613 -16.92 15.51 -16.73
N PHE A 614 -17.53 15.22 -17.89
CA PHE A 614 -18.69 15.96 -18.38
C PHE A 614 -19.91 15.10 -18.70
N THR A 615 -19.83 13.78 -18.59
CA THR A 615 -20.99 12.89 -18.73
C THR A 615 -21.47 12.49 -17.34
N THR A 616 -22.68 12.92 -17.00
CA THR A 616 -23.37 12.49 -15.79
C THR A 616 -23.80 11.04 -15.97
N ASP A 617 -23.23 10.11 -15.21
CA ASP A 617 -23.99 8.94 -14.81
C ASP A 617 -25.26 9.48 -14.12
N GLY A 618 -26.43 9.11 -14.64
CA GLY A 618 -27.70 9.57 -14.11
C GLY A 618 -27.84 9.21 -12.63
N ASP A 619 -28.28 10.19 -11.83
CA ASP A 619 -28.82 10.04 -10.48
C ASP A 619 -28.12 9.04 -9.54
N GLU A 620 -27.00 9.45 -8.93
CA GLU A 620 -26.75 9.10 -7.54
C GLU A 620 -26.95 10.35 -6.68
N PRO A 621 -28.00 10.42 -5.83
CA PRO A 621 -28.11 11.48 -4.86
C PRO A 621 -26.95 11.32 -3.87
N MET A 622 -26.14 12.38 -3.75
CA MET A 622 -25.28 12.57 -2.59
C MET A 622 -26.18 12.64 -1.37
N ASP A 623 -26.32 11.51 -0.67
CA ASP A 623 -26.89 11.47 0.66
C ASP A 623 -26.02 12.35 1.57
N MET A 624 -26.47 13.58 1.77
CA MET A 624 -25.99 14.42 2.85
C MET A 624 -26.65 13.98 4.14
N SER A 625 -25.95 13.15 4.90
CA SER A 625 -26.18 12.93 6.33
C SER A 625 -24.87 12.79 7.09
#